data_AF-A0A015LEQ1-F1
#
_entry.id   AF-A0A015LEQ1-F1
#
_cell.length_a   1.000
_cell.length_b   1.000
_cell.length_c   1.000
_cell.angle_alpha   90.00
_cell.angle_beta   90.00
_cell.angle_gamma   90.00
#
_symmetry.space_group_name_H-M   'P 1'
#
loop_
_entity.id
_entity.type
_entity.pdbx_description
1 polymer ?
#
loop_
_entity_poly.entity_id
_entity_poly.type
_entity_poly.pdbx_seq_one_letter_code
_entity_poly.pdbx_strand_id
1 'polypeptide(L)'
;MDNQAFCTNPQIWKNDEDERPNVQFNWDKSARTIDNLLMSITELSSISTQAFKNYGDKIKSEITKVTRDIANIQRVQDSIDAAQKALQKTGNQKNNFANYTKTETIKLKKIVNASYHSTLCIFHLKDSIVCHDNCGLEFNNTSSGTSYFSGCFCMGSDGICNQCGCGPSSHVHDKVKLVEQTQTINKVLEDIKAQYDDANQQHQKYSNDVTSYQSSLSTLQTAANAKYGHIHKLCHDLSKICSRFNFVDELHTHIESMKQDSRMIQNINLRKNAELEIQRLEKLANDLSSKRGRNYS
;
A
#
# COMPACT_ATOMS: atom_id res chain seq x y z
N MET A 1 -8.99 32.74 67.38
CA MET A 1 -9.18 32.01 68.64
C MET A 1 -8.08 32.49 69.57
N ASP A 2 -8.44 33.19 70.64
CA ASP A 2 -7.48 33.52 71.70
C ASP A 2 -7.40 32.31 72.63
N ASN A 3 -6.37 31.48 72.45
CA ASN A 3 -6.27 30.17 73.10
C ASN A 3 -5.60 30.24 74.49
N GLN A 4 -5.46 31.45 75.04
CA GLN A 4 -4.74 31.70 76.29
C GLN A 4 -5.35 30.98 77.49
N ALA A 5 -6.65 30.69 77.48
CA ALA A 5 -7.33 29.90 78.51
C ALA A 5 -6.80 28.46 78.63
N PHE A 6 -6.27 27.88 77.54
CA PHE A 6 -5.66 26.54 77.54
C PHE A 6 -4.15 26.58 77.80
N CYS A 7 -3.57 27.78 77.86
CA CYS A 7 -2.17 27.99 78.24
C CYS A 7 -2.01 28.29 79.73
N THR A 8 -3.12 28.37 80.49
CA THR A 8 -3.13 28.63 81.93
C THR A 8 -3.62 27.41 82.70
N ASN A 9 -3.14 27.26 83.94
CA ASN A 9 -3.48 26.11 84.78
C ASN A 9 -5.00 26.08 85.05
N PRO A 10 -5.72 24.96 84.80
CA PRO A 10 -7.16 24.85 85.00
C PRO A 10 -7.64 25.23 86.41
N GLN A 11 -6.76 25.13 87.42
CA GLN A 11 -7.06 25.56 88.79
C GLN A 11 -7.34 27.06 88.91
N ILE A 12 -6.90 27.88 87.94
CA ILE A 12 -7.01 29.35 87.94
C ILE A 12 -8.43 29.79 87.59
N TRP A 13 -9.08 29.15 86.62
CA TRP A 13 -10.40 29.57 86.13
C TRP A 13 -11.54 28.62 86.53
N LYS A 14 -11.28 27.39 86.97
CA LYS A 14 -12.35 26.39 87.23
C LYS A 14 -13.35 26.75 88.34
N ASN A 15 -12.93 27.60 89.28
CA ASN A 15 -13.70 28.02 90.45
C ASN A 15 -14.08 29.51 90.37
N ASP A 16 -13.67 30.18 89.30
CA ASP A 16 -14.02 31.58 89.05
C ASP A 16 -15.39 31.62 88.37
N GLU A 17 -16.35 32.30 89.00
CA GLU A 17 -17.74 32.33 88.55
C GLU A 17 -17.93 33.10 87.23
N ASP A 18 -17.01 34.02 86.90
CA ASP A 18 -17.08 34.85 85.70
C ASP A 18 -16.25 34.26 84.54
N GLU A 19 -15.07 33.69 84.84
CA GLU A 19 -14.17 33.13 83.82
C GLU A 19 -14.55 31.72 83.37
N ARG A 20 -15.05 30.86 84.28
CA ARG A 20 -15.44 29.47 83.92
C ARG A 20 -16.49 29.42 82.79
N PRO A 21 -17.58 30.22 82.82
CA PRO A 21 -18.55 30.23 81.72
C PRO A 21 -17.93 30.66 80.38
N ASN A 22 -16.99 31.61 80.40
CA ASN A 22 -16.32 32.11 79.20
C ASN A 22 -15.40 31.04 78.58
N VAL A 23 -14.62 30.34 79.40
CA VAL A 23 -13.77 29.22 78.94
C VAL A 23 -14.63 28.09 78.37
N GLN A 24 -15.73 27.72 79.03
CA GLN A 24 -16.65 26.68 78.55
C GLN A 24 -17.30 27.07 77.22
N PHE A 25 -17.77 28.31 77.09
CA PHE A 25 -18.38 28.82 75.85
C PHE A 25 -17.42 28.74 74.66
N ASN A 26 -16.16 29.16 74.87
CA ASN A 26 -15.13 29.10 73.83
C ASN A 26 -14.75 27.66 73.47
N TRP A 27 -14.68 26.74 74.45
CA TRP A 27 -14.47 25.32 74.19
C TRP A 27 -15.58 24.71 73.35
N ASP A 28 -16.84 24.94 73.74
CA ASP A 28 -17.99 24.42 73.00
C ASP A 28 -18.05 24.99 71.58
N LYS A 29 -17.64 26.26 71.40
CA LYS A 29 -17.52 26.89 70.08
C LYS A 29 -16.42 26.24 69.24
N SER A 30 -15.26 25.95 69.83
CA SER A 30 -14.15 25.25 69.17
C SER A 30 -14.55 23.83 68.79
N ALA A 31 -15.18 23.08 69.69
CA ALA A 31 -15.67 21.73 69.45
C ALA A 31 -16.70 21.71 68.29
N ARG A 32 -17.68 22.61 68.30
CA ARG A 32 -18.64 22.76 67.17
C ARG A 32 -17.94 23.12 65.86
N THR A 33 -16.91 23.97 65.90
CA THR A 33 -16.15 24.35 64.70
C THR A 33 -15.37 23.16 64.15
N ILE A 34 -14.75 22.36 65.02
CA ILE A 34 -14.04 21.13 64.64
C ILE A 34 -15.02 20.10 64.08
N ASP A 35 -16.18 19.90 64.70
CA ASP A 35 -17.22 19.00 64.20
C ASP A 35 -17.73 19.44 62.81
N ASN A 36 -17.97 20.74 62.61
CA ASN A 36 -18.36 21.27 61.30
C ASN A 36 -17.26 21.06 60.24
N LEU A 37 -15.98 21.20 60.62
CA LEU A 37 -14.86 20.91 59.74
C LEU A 37 -14.79 19.42 59.41
N LEU A 38 -14.94 18.54 60.40
CA LEU A 38 -14.94 17.08 60.21
C LEU A 38 -16.12 16.64 59.34
N MET A 39 -17.33 17.15 59.58
CA MET A 39 -18.50 16.92 58.73
C MET A 39 -18.23 17.37 57.29
N SER A 40 -17.70 18.58 57.10
CA SER A 40 -17.33 19.09 55.77
C SER A 40 -16.28 18.20 55.10
N ILE A 41 -15.29 17.70 55.85
CA ILE A 41 -14.26 16.77 55.35
C ILE A 41 -14.86 15.40 54.99
N THR A 42 -15.81 14.89 55.77
CA THR A 42 -16.50 13.62 55.47
C THR A 42 -17.49 13.73 54.31
N GLU A 43 -18.07 14.91 54.09
CA GLU A 43 -18.94 15.22 52.94
C GLU A 43 -18.16 15.48 51.64
N LEU A 44 -16.87 15.83 51.74
CA LEU A 44 -15.94 15.87 50.60
C LEU A 44 -15.66 14.43 50.14
N SER A 45 -16.58 13.90 49.33
CA SER A 45 -16.66 12.48 48.96
C SER A 45 -15.39 11.88 48.34
N SER A 46 -15.14 10.62 48.69
CA SER A 46 -14.14 9.70 48.10
C SER A 46 -14.38 9.37 46.61
N ILE A 47 -15.49 9.84 46.04
CA ILE A 47 -15.91 9.58 44.66
C ILE A 47 -14.94 10.23 43.65
N SER A 48 -14.35 11.38 44.02
CA SER A 48 -13.35 12.10 43.22
C SER A 48 -12.15 11.21 42.87
N THR A 49 -11.57 10.51 43.84
CA THR A 49 -10.27 9.84 43.67
C THR A 49 -10.37 8.55 42.85
N GLN A 50 -11.42 7.74 43.07
CA GLN A 50 -11.59 6.49 42.32
C GLN A 50 -12.09 6.75 40.89
N ALA A 51 -13.02 7.69 40.69
CA ALA A 51 -13.45 8.08 39.36
C ALA A 51 -12.26 8.64 38.56
N PHE A 52 -11.44 9.49 39.19
CA PHE A 52 -10.24 10.04 38.59
C PHE A 52 -9.26 8.96 38.13
N LYS A 53 -8.91 8.03 39.03
CA LYS A 53 -8.05 6.88 38.70
C LYS A 53 -8.60 6.08 37.51
N ASN A 54 -9.90 5.80 37.50
CA ASN A 54 -10.54 5.05 36.41
C ASN A 54 -10.46 5.79 35.06
N TYR A 55 -10.61 7.12 35.03
CA TYR A 55 -10.45 7.89 33.80
C TYR A 55 -8.98 7.98 33.36
N GLY A 56 -8.05 8.17 34.31
CA GLY A 56 -6.62 8.14 34.04
C GLY A 56 -6.17 6.82 33.40
N ASP A 57 -6.59 5.69 33.96
CA ASP A 57 -6.32 4.35 33.41
C ASP A 57 -6.89 4.18 31.99
N LYS A 58 -8.09 4.72 31.72
CA LYS A 58 -8.70 4.69 30.38
C LYS A 58 -7.94 5.55 29.37
N ILE A 59 -7.56 6.78 29.75
CA ILE A 59 -6.78 7.68 28.90
C ILE A 59 -5.43 7.03 28.56
N LYS A 60 -4.74 6.49 29.56
CA LYS A 60 -3.46 5.77 29.37
C LYS A 60 -3.60 4.56 28.45
N SER A 61 -4.69 3.79 28.60
CA SER A 61 -5.00 2.66 27.73
C SER A 61 -5.20 3.09 26.28
N GLU A 62 -5.97 4.15 26.02
CA GLU A 62 -6.19 4.67 24.67
C GLU A 62 -4.91 5.24 24.05
N ILE A 63 -4.10 5.97 24.82
CA ILE A 63 -2.78 6.46 24.36
C ILE A 63 -1.90 5.29 23.93
N THR A 64 -1.83 4.23 24.73
CA THR A 64 -1.03 3.03 24.39
C THR A 64 -1.50 2.38 23.09
N LYS A 65 -2.82 2.36 22.83
CA LYS A 65 -3.38 1.85 21.58
C LYS A 65 -3.01 2.74 20.39
N VAL A 66 -3.08 4.07 20.55
CA VAL A 66 -2.66 5.03 19.53
C VAL A 66 -1.18 4.86 19.18
N THR A 67 -0.31 4.77 20.18
CA THR A 67 1.14 4.53 19.95
C THR A 67 1.38 3.24 19.16
N ARG A 68 0.63 2.17 19.44
CA ARG A 68 0.71 0.92 18.68
C ARG A 68 0.25 1.10 17.22
N ASP A 69 -0.84 1.83 17.01
CA ASP A 69 -1.34 2.09 15.66
C ASP A 69 -0.37 2.94 14.84
N ILE A 70 0.30 3.91 15.46
CA ILE A 70 1.38 4.67 14.83
C ILE A 70 2.51 3.74 14.36
N ALA A 71 2.92 2.78 15.18
CA ALA A 71 3.93 1.79 14.79
C ALA A 71 3.46 0.86 13.66
N ASN A 72 2.17 0.48 13.64
CA ASN A 72 1.58 -0.28 12.53
C ASN A 72 1.56 0.55 11.23
N ILE A 73 1.17 1.82 11.32
CA ILE A 73 1.12 2.76 10.21
C ILE A 73 2.51 2.90 9.57
N GLN A 74 3.55 3.08 10.39
CA GLN A 74 4.93 3.17 9.89
C GLN A 74 5.33 1.91 9.11
N ARG A 75 5.04 0.72 9.65
CA ARG A 75 5.32 -0.55 8.95
C ARG A 75 4.61 -0.67 7.60
N VAL A 76 3.36 -0.24 7.51
CA VAL A 76 2.61 -0.26 6.25
C VAL A 76 3.21 0.73 5.25
N GLN A 77 3.69 1.89 5.70
CA GLN A 77 4.38 2.85 4.85
C GLN A 77 5.72 2.33 4.33
N ASP A 78 6.52 1.70 5.17
CA ASP A 78 7.77 1.07 4.73
C ASP A 78 7.49 0.02 3.64
N SER A 79 6.36 -0.70 3.78
CA SER A 79 5.87 -1.66 2.78
C SER A 79 5.42 -0.98 1.48
N ILE A 80 4.75 0.18 1.56
CA ILE A 80 4.38 0.99 0.38
C ILE A 80 5.64 1.44 -0.37
N ASP A 81 6.62 2.01 0.33
CA ASP A 81 7.85 2.51 -0.29
C ASP A 81 8.63 1.38 -0.97
N ALA A 82 8.72 0.22 -0.31
CA ALA A 82 9.33 -0.97 -0.89
C ALA A 82 8.58 -1.46 -2.14
N ALA A 83 7.25 -1.54 -2.08
CA ALA A 83 6.42 -1.96 -3.20
C ALA A 83 6.49 -0.98 -4.37
N GLN A 84 6.53 0.33 -4.12
CA GLN A 84 6.68 1.36 -5.16
C GLN A 84 8.04 1.27 -5.86
N LYS A 85 9.14 1.08 -5.10
CA LYS A 85 10.47 0.85 -5.69
C LYS A 85 10.48 -0.42 -6.55
N ALA A 86 9.86 -1.49 -6.08
CA ALA A 86 9.74 -2.74 -6.83
C ALA A 86 8.86 -2.57 -8.09
N LEU A 87 7.78 -1.81 -8.01
CA LEU A 87 6.88 -1.49 -9.11
C LEU A 87 7.62 -0.71 -10.21
N GLN A 88 8.42 0.28 -9.84
CA GLN A 88 9.24 1.04 -10.79
C GLN A 88 10.28 0.13 -11.47
N LYS A 89 10.99 -0.69 -10.69
CA LYS A 89 11.99 -1.63 -11.22
C LYS A 89 11.37 -2.61 -12.23
N THR A 90 10.25 -3.24 -11.87
CA THR A 90 9.54 -4.19 -12.73
C THR A 90 8.94 -3.51 -13.96
N GLY A 91 8.49 -2.26 -13.84
CA GLY A 91 8.06 -1.45 -14.99
C GLY A 91 9.20 -1.20 -16.00
N ASN A 92 10.39 -0.87 -15.50
CA ASN A 92 11.58 -0.74 -16.34
C ASN A 92 11.97 -2.06 -17.01
N GLN A 93 11.95 -3.18 -16.28
CA GLN A 93 12.24 -4.51 -16.83
C GLN A 93 11.22 -4.88 -17.92
N LYS A 94 9.93 -4.70 -17.65
CA LYS A 94 8.85 -4.93 -18.63
C LYS A 94 9.09 -4.13 -19.91
N ASN A 95 9.48 -2.86 -19.80
CA ASN A 95 9.77 -2.02 -20.97
C ASN A 95 11.02 -2.49 -21.72
N ASN A 96 12.07 -2.91 -21.02
CA ASN A 96 13.30 -3.43 -21.64
C ASN A 96 13.05 -4.69 -22.48
N PHE A 97 12.10 -5.53 -22.05
CA PHE A 97 11.76 -6.78 -22.73
C PHE A 97 10.55 -6.66 -23.67
N ALA A 98 10.01 -5.45 -23.89
CA ALA A 98 8.81 -5.25 -24.71
C ALA A 98 9.00 -5.65 -26.19
N ASN A 99 10.23 -5.56 -26.70
CA ASN A 99 10.57 -5.92 -28.08
C ASN A 99 10.97 -7.40 -28.20
N TYR A 100 10.10 -8.31 -27.75
CA TYR A 100 10.32 -9.76 -27.84
C TYR A 100 10.00 -10.33 -29.23
N THR A 101 9.66 -9.51 -30.21
CA THR A 101 9.44 -9.92 -31.60
C THR A 101 10.57 -9.44 -32.49
N LYS A 102 11.01 -10.32 -33.40
CA LYS A 102 12.02 -10.02 -34.41
C LYS A 102 11.44 -10.27 -35.79
N THR A 103 11.61 -9.29 -36.66
CA THR A 103 11.28 -9.43 -38.07
C THR A 103 12.39 -10.21 -38.78
N GLU A 104 12.01 -11.29 -39.46
CA GLU A 104 12.91 -12.08 -40.30
C GLU A 104 12.35 -12.17 -41.72
N THR A 105 13.26 -12.15 -42.69
CA THR A 105 12.91 -12.22 -44.09
C THR A 105 13.27 -13.59 -44.63
N ILE A 106 12.28 -14.29 -45.16
CA ILE A 106 12.46 -15.58 -45.81
C ILE A 106 12.21 -15.43 -47.31
N LYS A 107 13.00 -16.17 -48.10
CA LYS A 107 12.77 -16.29 -49.54
C LYS A 107 11.95 -17.54 -49.79
N LEU A 108 10.80 -17.39 -50.43
CA LEU A 108 9.98 -18.50 -50.85
C LEU A 108 9.94 -18.55 -52.38
N LYS A 109 10.07 -19.75 -52.93
CA LYS A 109 9.86 -19.99 -54.35
C LYS A 109 8.36 -20.15 -54.59
N LYS A 110 7.83 -19.43 -55.59
CA LYS A 110 6.42 -19.49 -55.96
C LYS A 110 6.30 -19.67 -57.47
N ILE A 111 5.44 -20.58 -57.89
CA ILE A 111 5.05 -20.74 -59.29
C ILE A 111 3.99 -19.66 -59.60
N VAL A 112 4.22 -18.87 -60.65
CA VAL A 112 3.32 -17.81 -61.11
C VAL A 112 3.09 -17.92 -62.62
N ASN A 113 1.99 -17.36 -63.12
CA ASN A 113 1.69 -17.37 -64.55
C ASN A 113 2.77 -16.62 -65.35
N ALA A 114 3.08 -17.14 -66.54
CA ALA A 114 4.01 -16.58 -67.51
C ALA A 114 3.33 -16.43 -68.88
N SER A 115 3.89 -15.60 -69.76
CA SER A 115 3.43 -15.47 -71.15
C SER A 115 3.88 -16.64 -72.05
N TYR A 116 4.86 -17.42 -71.58
CA TYR A 116 5.42 -18.61 -72.22
C TYR A 116 5.07 -19.87 -71.41
N HIS A 117 5.32 -21.05 -71.98
CA HIS A 117 5.15 -22.33 -71.28
C HIS A 117 6.46 -22.92 -70.81
N SER A 118 6.37 -23.65 -69.71
CA SER A 118 7.47 -24.36 -69.07
C SER A 118 7.10 -25.82 -68.92
N THR A 119 8.10 -26.69 -68.84
CA THR A 119 7.90 -28.11 -68.58
C THR A 119 7.90 -28.35 -67.07
N LEU A 120 6.82 -28.94 -66.58
CA LEU A 120 6.61 -29.29 -65.17
C LEU A 120 6.52 -30.80 -65.02
N CYS A 121 6.83 -31.32 -63.84
CA CYS A 121 6.58 -32.71 -63.47
C CYS A 121 5.33 -32.80 -62.60
N ILE A 122 4.36 -33.62 -62.98
CA ILE A 122 3.07 -33.76 -62.29
C ILE A 122 3.20 -34.31 -60.86
N PHE A 123 4.27 -35.07 -60.60
CA PHE A 123 4.55 -35.63 -59.27
C PHE A 123 5.22 -34.65 -58.31
N HIS A 124 5.89 -33.61 -58.84
CA HIS A 124 6.71 -32.67 -58.06
C HIS A 124 6.18 -31.23 -58.10
N LEU A 125 4.91 -31.03 -58.46
CA LEU A 125 4.28 -29.70 -58.48
C LEU A 125 4.29 -29.03 -57.10
N LYS A 126 4.16 -29.82 -56.02
CA LYS A 126 4.17 -29.32 -54.63
C LYS A 126 5.55 -28.86 -54.17
N ASP A 127 6.61 -29.34 -54.80
CA ASP A 127 8.00 -29.03 -54.46
C ASP A 127 8.51 -27.75 -55.13
N SER A 128 7.62 -27.05 -55.87
CA SER A 128 7.95 -25.84 -56.62
C SER A 128 9.10 -26.03 -57.62
N ILE A 129 9.15 -27.22 -58.25
CA ILE A 129 10.15 -27.56 -59.27
C ILE A 129 9.58 -27.26 -60.67
N VAL A 130 10.26 -26.37 -61.40
CA VAL A 130 10.07 -26.18 -62.84
C VAL A 130 11.20 -26.93 -63.54
N CYS A 131 10.86 -27.99 -64.29
CA CYS A 131 11.86 -28.89 -64.88
C CYS A 131 12.59 -28.25 -66.06
N HIS A 132 11.90 -27.40 -66.83
CA HIS A 132 12.52 -26.56 -67.86
C HIS A 132 11.70 -25.28 -68.00
N ASP A 133 12.30 -24.13 -67.66
CA ASP A 133 11.66 -22.83 -67.84
C ASP A 133 11.72 -22.41 -69.32
N ASN A 134 10.63 -21.85 -69.85
CA ASN A 134 10.54 -21.39 -71.24
C ASN A 134 10.92 -22.47 -72.27
N CYS A 135 10.19 -23.58 -72.24
CA CYS A 135 10.47 -24.74 -73.09
C CYS A 135 10.25 -24.43 -74.58
N GLY A 136 11.23 -24.77 -75.43
CA GLY A 136 11.18 -24.55 -76.87
C GLY A 136 10.37 -25.58 -77.66
N LEU A 137 9.88 -26.66 -77.04
CA LEU A 137 8.96 -27.60 -77.68
C LEU A 137 7.60 -26.92 -77.91
N GLU A 138 6.85 -27.36 -78.92
CA GLU A 138 5.50 -26.84 -79.15
C GLU A 138 4.61 -27.02 -77.91
N PHE A 139 3.75 -26.04 -77.64
CA PHE A 139 2.84 -26.14 -76.50
C PHE A 139 1.86 -27.30 -76.72
N ASN A 140 1.80 -28.22 -75.76
CA ASN A 140 0.92 -29.38 -75.84
C ASN A 140 0.51 -29.79 -74.42
N ASN A 141 -0.76 -29.55 -74.09
CA ASN A 141 -1.34 -29.83 -72.77
C ASN A 141 -2.00 -31.22 -72.68
N THR A 142 -2.00 -32.00 -73.76
CA THR A 142 -2.59 -33.34 -73.81
C THR A 142 -1.55 -34.47 -73.79
N SER A 143 -0.27 -34.13 -73.87
CA SER A 143 0.83 -35.10 -73.96
C SER A 143 1.36 -35.63 -72.62
N SER A 144 0.68 -35.34 -71.51
CA SER A 144 0.96 -36.00 -70.23
C SER A 144 0.78 -37.51 -70.38
N GLY A 145 1.68 -38.30 -69.80
CA GLY A 145 1.68 -39.77 -69.95
C GLY A 145 2.36 -40.30 -71.22
N THR A 146 2.94 -39.44 -72.07
CA THR A 146 3.59 -39.83 -73.34
C THR A 146 5.11 -39.60 -73.32
N SER A 147 5.82 -40.07 -74.36
CA SER A 147 7.24 -39.78 -74.56
C SER A 147 7.51 -38.41 -75.19
N TYR A 148 6.49 -37.56 -75.40
CA TYR A 148 6.62 -36.23 -76.04
C TYR A 148 7.74 -35.38 -75.43
N PHE A 149 7.85 -35.40 -74.10
CA PHE A 149 8.85 -34.61 -73.37
C PHE A 149 10.27 -35.18 -73.43
N SER A 150 10.51 -36.30 -74.11
CA SER A 150 11.87 -36.85 -74.31
C SER A 150 12.79 -35.87 -75.06
N GLY A 151 12.20 -35.00 -75.90
CA GLY A 151 12.93 -33.93 -76.59
C GLY A 151 13.11 -32.65 -75.79
N CYS A 152 12.63 -32.59 -74.54
CA CYS A 152 12.78 -31.41 -73.69
C CYS A 152 14.21 -31.35 -73.14
N PHE A 153 14.79 -30.16 -73.06
CA PHE A 153 16.15 -29.95 -72.54
C PHE A 153 16.33 -30.47 -71.11
N CYS A 154 15.26 -30.59 -70.31
CA CYS A 154 15.37 -31.18 -68.99
C CYS A 154 15.67 -32.68 -68.98
N MET A 155 15.46 -33.39 -70.09
CA MET A 155 15.72 -34.83 -70.18
C MET A 155 17.21 -35.10 -70.41
N GLY A 156 17.80 -35.86 -69.50
CA GLY A 156 19.14 -36.39 -69.63
C GLY A 156 19.26 -37.46 -70.71
N SER A 157 20.51 -37.78 -71.05
CA SER A 157 20.82 -38.83 -72.04
C SER A 157 20.41 -40.24 -71.60
N ASP A 158 20.12 -40.43 -70.31
CA ASP A 158 19.59 -41.65 -69.70
C ASP A 158 18.05 -41.75 -69.79
N GLY A 159 17.39 -40.74 -70.37
CA GLY A 159 15.93 -40.68 -70.51
C GLY A 159 15.20 -40.26 -69.24
N ILE A 160 15.91 -39.67 -68.26
CA ILE A 160 15.34 -39.19 -67.00
C ILE A 160 15.52 -37.67 -66.91
N CYS A 161 14.56 -36.97 -66.32
CA CYS A 161 14.65 -35.53 -66.11
C CYS A 161 15.74 -35.17 -65.08
N ASN A 162 16.70 -34.33 -65.48
CA ASN A 162 17.82 -33.87 -64.65
C ASN A 162 17.39 -32.97 -63.47
N GLN A 163 16.15 -32.47 -63.46
CA GLN A 163 15.64 -31.62 -62.38
C GLN A 163 14.84 -32.38 -61.32
N CYS A 164 14.11 -33.44 -61.70
CA CYS A 164 13.18 -34.12 -60.79
C CYS A 164 13.35 -35.65 -60.72
N GLY A 165 14.19 -36.24 -61.56
CA GLY A 165 14.43 -37.69 -61.58
C GLY A 165 13.29 -38.52 -62.16
N CYS A 166 12.26 -37.91 -62.77
CA CYS A 166 11.16 -38.64 -63.42
C CYS A 166 11.35 -38.77 -64.93
N GLY A 167 10.75 -39.81 -65.52
CA GLY A 167 10.73 -40.00 -66.97
C GLY A 167 9.83 -39.00 -67.72
N PRO A 168 9.88 -39.00 -69.06
CA PRO A 168 9.18 -38.02 -69.92
C PRO A 168 7.66 -38.05 -69.77
N SER A 169 7.07 -39.22 -69.50
CA SER A 169 5.62 -39.38 -69.30
C SER A 169 5.08 -38.66 -68.06
N SER A 170 5.95 -38.28 -67.13
CA SER A 170 5.55 -37.57 -65.90
C SER A 170 5.49 -36.06 -66.08
N HIS A 171 5.66 -35.54 -67.30
CA HIS A 171 5.80 -34.12 -67.57
C HIS A 171 4.62 -33.54 -68.35
N VAL A 172 4.42 -32.22 -68.21
CA VAL A 172 3.36 -31.46 -68.89
C VAL A 172 3.85 -30.03 -69.18
N HIS A 173 3.28 -29.39 -70.19
CA HIS A 173 3.43 -27.95 -70.39
C HIS A 173 2.37 -27.17 -69.62
N ASP A 174 2.80 -26.12 -68.93
CA ASP A 174 1.90 -25.11 -68.37
C ASP A 174 2.54 -23.72 -68.49
N LYS A 175 1.71 -22.67 -68.53
CA LYS A 175 2.15 -21.28 -68.71
C LYS A 175 2.58 -20.65 -67.40
N VAL A 176 3.65 -21.18 -66.81
CA VAL A 176 4.14 -20.76 -65.51
C VAL A 176 5.66 -20.59 -65.47
N LYS A 177 6.14 -19.83 -64.48
CA LYS A 177 7.56 -19.67 -64.15
C LYS A 177 7.76 -19.65 -62.64
N LEU A 178 8.98 -19.95 -62.21
CA LEU A 178 9.37 -19.86 -60.81
C LEU A 178 9.88 -18.45 -60.49
N VAL A 179 9.33 -17.81 -59.46
CA VAL A 179 9.82 -16.54 -58.95
C VAL A 179 10.19 -16.66 -57.47
N GLU A 180 11.27 -15.99 -57.07
CA GLU A 180 11.57 -15.79 -55.65
C GLU A 180 10.72 -14.63 -55.12
N GLN A 181 9.93 -14.89 -54.09
CA GLN A 181 9.22 -13.86 -53.35
C GLN A 181 9.79 -13.75 -51.94
N THR A 182 10.15 -12.53 -51.58
CA THR A 182 10.53 -12.14 -50.23
C THR A 182 9.27 -12.06 -49.36
N GLN A 183 9.21 -12.83 -48.29
CA GLN A 183 8.17 -12.71 -47.27
C GLN A 183 8.78 -12.32 -45.92
N THR A 184 8.06 -11.46 -45.22
CA THR A 184 8.43 -11.01 -43.88
C THR A 184 7.61 -11.77 -42.86
N ILE A 185 8.28 -12.46 -41.95
CA ILE A 185 7.66 -13.15 -40.83
C ILE A 185 8.08 -12.50 -39.52
N ASN A 186 7.20 -12.53 -38.52
CA ASN A 186 7.53 -12.12 -37.16
C ASN A 186 7.82 -13.37 -36.34
N LYS A 187 9.05 -13.48 -35.86
CA LYS A 187 9.48 -14.53 -34.95
C LYS A 187 9.44 -14.02 -33.52
N VAL A 188 8.87 -14.82 -32.62
CA VAL A 188 8.91 -14.55 -31.19
C VAL A 188 10.24 -15.05 -30.63
N LEU A 189 10.91 -14.19 -29.86
CA LEU A 189 12.08 -14.54 -29.06
C LEU A 189 11.56 -15.05 -27.71
N GLU A 190 11.37 -16.37 -27.58
CA GLU A 190 10.70 -16.99 -26.43
C GLU A 190 11.38 -16.68 -25.09
N ASP A 191 12.70 -16.57 -25.07
CA ASP A 191 13.50 -16.20 -23.89
C ASP A 191 13.24 -14.75 -23.44
N ILE A 192 13.09 -13.82 -24.39
CA ILE A 192 12.76 -12.42 -24.10
C ILE A 192 11.29 -12.31 -23.71
N LYS A 193 10.40 -13.07 -24.37
CA LYS A 193 8.98 -13.12 -24.02
C LYS A 193 8.76 -13.63 -22.60
N ALA A 194 9.47 -14.68 -22.19
CA ALA A 194 9.39 -15.21 -20.84
C ALA A 194 9.81 -14.16 -19.79
N GLN A 195 10.87 -13.39 -20.06
CA GLN A 195 11.30 -12.30 -19.19
C GLN A 195 10.28 -11.14 -19.14
N TYR A 196 9.65 -10.82 -20.27
CA TYR A 196 8.56 -9.84 -20.31
C TYR A 196 7.36 -10.29 -19.49
N ASP A 197 6.92 -11.54 -19.65
CA ASP A 197 5.75 -12.09 -18.97
C ASP A 197 5.98 -12.12 -17.44
N ASP A 198 7.15 -12.56 -16.99
CA ASP A 198 7.54 -12.54 -15.57
C ASP A 198 7.57 -11.11 -15.01
N ALA A 199 8.23 -10.18 -15.71
CA ALA A 199 8.26 -8.77 -15.31
C ALA A 199 6.85 -8.16 -15.25
N ASN A 200 5.98 -8.51 -16.18
CA ASN A 200 4.60 -8.03 -16.21
C ASN A 200 3.76 -8.62 -15.05
N GLN A 201 3.91 -9.91 -14.74
CA GLN A 201 3.24 -10.54 -13.61
C GLN A 201 3.69 -9.92 -12.28
N GLN A 202 5.00 -9.72 -12.10
CA GLN A 202 5.54 -9.06 -10.90
C GLN A 202 5.07 -7.61 -10.80
N HIS A 203 5.04 -6.87 -11.92
CA HIS A 203 4.53 -5.50 -11.95
C HIS A 203 3.07 -5.41 -11.51
N GLN A 204 2.21 -6.31 -12.00
CA GLN A 204 0.81 -6.38 -11.58
C GLN A 204 0.70 -6.71 -10.08
N LYS A 205 1.49 -7.66 -9.58
CA LYS A 205 1.53 -8.00 -8.17
C LYS A 205 1.88 -6.78 -7.31
N TYR A 206 2.97 -6.08 -7.61
CA TYR A 206 3.38 -4.91 -6.84
C TYR A 206 2.37 -3.75 -6.95
N SER A 207 1.69 -3.61 -8.08
CA SER A 207 0.62 -2.61 -8.24
C SER A 207 -0.56 -2.91 -7.30
N ASN A 208 -0.93 -4.19 -7.18
CA ASN A 208 -1.97 -4.63 -6.27
C ASN A 208 -1.53 -4.47 -4.80
N ASP A 209 -0.29 -4.80 -4.48
CA ASP A 209 0.29 -4.62 -3.14
C ASP A 209 0.24 -3.15 -2.72
N VAL A 210 0.64 -2.21 -3.60
CA VAL A 210 0.54 -0.77 -3.33
C VAL A 210 -0.90 -0.35 -3.01
N THR A 211 -1.87 -0.81 -3.81
CA THR A 211 -3.29 -0.48 -3.61
C THR A 211 -3.83 -1.05 -2.29
N SER A 212 -3.42 -2.27 -1.95
CA SER A 212 -3.81 -2.95 -0.71
C SER A 212 -3.22 -2.27 0.53
N TYR A 213 -1.94 -1.91 0.48
CA TYR A 213 -1.27 -1.21 1.56
C TYR A 213 -1.81 0.21 1.75
N GLN A 214 -2.14 0.92 0.67
CA GLN A 214 -2.83 2.23 0.75
C GLN A 214 -4.20 2.12 1.42
N SER A 215 -4.97 1.07 1.11
CA SER A 215 -6.26 0.81 1.76
C SER A 215 -6.06 0.54 3.26
N SER A 216 -5.09 -0.30 3.61
CA SER A 216 -4.74 -0.61 5.01
C SER A 216 -4.29 0.63 5.78
N LEU A 217 -3.50 1.50 5.14
CA LEU A 217 -3.06 2.77 5.70
C LEU A 217 -4.25 3.68 6.04
N SER A 218 -5.21 3.82 5.12
CA SER A 218 -6.43 4.60 5.34
C SER A 218 -7.26 4.08 6.52
N THR A 219 -7.41 2.75 6.62
CA THR A 219 -8.10 2.12 7.76
C THR A 219 -7.40 2.40 9.09
N LEU A 220 -6.07 2.23 9.14
CA LEU A 220 -5.29 2.49 10.35
C LEU A 220 -5.32 3.96 10.76
N GLN A 221 -5.24 4.89 9.80
CA GLN A 221 -5.37 6.32 10.05
C GLN A 221 -6.74 6.67 10.65
N THR A 222 -7.81 6.12 10.07
CA THR A 222 -9.17 6.30 10.60
C THR A 222 -9.29 5.77 12.03
N ALA A 223 -8.72 4.59 12.30
CA ALA A 223 -8.73 3.98 13.61
C ALA A 223 -7.92 4.78 14.65
N ALA A 224 -6.79 5.37 14.26
CA ALA A 224 -5.99 6.24 15.12
C ALA A 224 -6.75 7.54 15.44
N ASN A 225 -7.34 8.18 14.42
CA ASN A 225 -8.15 9.40 14.58
C ASN A 225 -9.35 9.19 15.51
N ALA A 226 -10.03 8.05 15.38
CA ALA A 226 -11.14 7.71 16.27
C ALA A 226 -10.69 7.61 17.75
N LYS A 227 -9.51 7.04 18.01
CA LYS A 227 -8.94 6.94 19.36
C LYS A 227 -8.50 8.31 19.90
N TYR A 228 -7.91 9.17 19.07
CA TYR A 228 -7.65 10.56 19.45
C TYR A 228 -8.93 11.29 19.86
N GLY A 229 -10.02 11.14 19.10
CA GLY A 229 -11.33 11.67 19.47
C GLY A 229 -11.86 11.12 20.80
N HIS A 230 -11.62 9.83 21.07
CA HIS A 230 -11.98 9.20 22.34
C HIS A 230 -11.16 9.76 23.51
N ILE A 231 -9.86 9.93 23.36
CA ILE A 231 -8.97 10.55 24.36
C ILE A 231 -9.47 11.96 24.70
N HIS A 232 -9.79 12.76 23.68
CA HIS A 232 -10.33 14.10 23.87
C HIS A 232 -11.64 14.09 24.67
N LYS A 233 -12.55 13.16 24.35
CA LYS A 233 -13.80 12.98 25.11
C LYS A 233 -13.53 12.59 26.57
N LEU A 234 -12.62 11.64 26.83
CA LEU A 234 -12.27 11.23 28.19
C LEU A 234 -11.66 12.39 28.99
N CYS A 235 -10.78 13.19 28.39
CA CYS A 235 -10.20 14.37 29.03
C CYS A 235 -11.27 15.41 29.36
N HIS A 236 -12.21 15.63 28.44
CA HIS A 236 -13.34 16.54 28.67
C HIS A 236 -14.28 16.04 29.77
N ASP A 237 -14.63 14.76 29.77
CA ASP A 237 -15.52 14.20 30.79
C ASP A 237 -14.84 14.17 32.17
N LEU A 238 -13.54 13.89 32.22
CA LEU A 238 -12.74 14.01 33.44
C LEU A 238 -12.69 15.45 33.97
N SER A 239 -12.57 16.44 33.08
CA SER A 239 -12.54 17.85 33.47
C SER A 239 -13.82 18.33 34.17
N LYS A 240 -14.98 17.71 33.86
CA LYS A 240 -16.25 18.01 34.53
C LYS A 240 -16.29 17.49 35.97
N ILE A 241 -15.61 16.38 36.22
CA ILE A 241 -15.58 15.71 37.53
C ILE A 241 -14.53 16.38 38.44
N CYS A 242 -13.44 16.89 37.85
CA CYS A 242 -12.26 17.34 38.58
C CYS A 242 -12.10 18.87 38.67
N SER A 243 -13.20 19.63 38.72
CA SER A 243 -13.16 21.11 38.78
C SER A 243 -12.33 21.71 39.93
N ARG A 244 -11.88 20.89 40.89
CA ARG A 244 -11.07 21.27 42.06
C ARG A 244 -9.73 20.54 42.21
N PHE A 245 -9.34 19.62 41.31
CA PHE A 245 -8.14 18.80 41.46
C PHE A 245 -7.10 19.01 40.34
N ASN A 246 -5.82 18.82 40.66
CA ASN A 246 -4.67 19.17 39.82
C ASN A 246 -4.40 18.13 38.70
N PHE A 247 -5.40 17.86 37.87
CA PHE A 247 -5.34 16.92 36.73
C PHE A 247 -4.35 17.35 35.63
N VAL A 248 -4.04 18.64 35.56
CA VAL A 248 -3.23 19.24 34.50
C VAL A 248 -1.81 18.65 34.46
N ASP A 249 -1.21 18.37 35.62
CA ASP A 249 0.18 17.87 35.70
C ASP A 249 0.31 16.41 35.20
N GLU A 250 -0.67 15.57 35.51
CA GLU A 250 -0.70 14.18 35.07
C GLU A 250 -1.02 14.08 33.57
N LEU A 251 -1.91 14.94 33.07
CA LEU A 251 -2.17 15.08 31.63
C LEU A 251 -0.93 15.59 30.89
N HIS A 252 -0.16 16.53 31.47
CA HIS A 252 1.09 17.03 30.89
C HIS A 252 2.13 15.91 30.72
N THR A 253 2.29 15.06 31.74
CA THR A 253 3.24 13.93 31.69
C THR A 253 2.90 12.98 30.53
N HIS A 254 1.62 12.74 30.26
CA HIS A 254 1.18 11.92 29.14
C HIS A 254 1.34 12.62 27.78
N ILE A 255 1.08 13.93 27.71
CA ILE A 255 1.32 14.75 26.52
C ILE A 255 2.81 14.70 26.13
N GLU A 256 3.73 14.78 27.11
CA GLU A 256 5.17 14.69 26.84
C GLU A 256 5.57 13.32 26.27
N SER A 257 5.00 12.23 26.79
CA SER A 257 5.20 10.90 26.21
C SER A 257 4.71 10.83 24.76
N MET A 258 3.56 11.43 24.44
CA MET A 258 3.03 11.49 23.08
C MET A 258 3.89 12.34 22.14
N LYS A 259 4.49 13.43 22.63
CA LYS A 259 5.47 14.22 21.87
C LYS A 259 6.72 13.42 21.54
N GLN A 260 7.20 12.63 22.51
CA GLN A 260 8.37 11.79 22.28
C GLN A 260 8.07 10.71 21.23
N ASP A 261 6.91 10.06 21.32
CA ASP A 261 6.45 9.10 20.32
C ASP A 261 6.27 9.76 18.94
N SER A 262 5.70 10.98 18.88
CA SER A 262 5.48 11.67 17.60
C SER A 262 6.80 12.04 16.91
N ARG A 263 7.84 12.37 17.66
CA ARG A 263 9.19 12.66 17.13
C ARG A 263 9.84 11.44 16.48
N MET A 264 9.47 10.24 16.92
CA MET A 264 9.97 8.99 16.34
C MET A 264 9.27 8.64 15.02
N ILE A 265 8.19 9.35 14.65
CA ILE A 265 7.50 9.18 13.38
C ILE A 265 8.34 9.82 12.27
N GLN A 266 8.82 8.99 11.34
CA GLN A 266 9.63 9.45 10.20
C GLN A 266 8.76 10.12 9.12
N ASN A 267 7.49 9.72 9.00
CA ASN A 267 6.57 10.32 8.05
C ASN A 267 6.12 11.73 8.48
N ILE A 268 6.48 12.74 7.68
CA ILE A 268 6.24 14.16 7.99
C ILE A 268 4.75 14.49 8.17
N ASN A 269 3.86 13.94 7.34
CA ASN A 269 2.42 14.27 7.39
C ASN A 269 1.75 13.68 8.63
N LEU A 270 2.12 12.46 9.00
CA LEU A 270 1.60 11.81 10.21
C LEU A 270 2.19 12.41 11.47
N ARG A 271 3.48 12.73 11.46
CA ARG A 271 4.09 13.50 12.52
C ARG A 271 3.36 14.82 12.72
N LYS A 272 3.07 15.55 11.64
CA LYS A 272 2.33 16.81 11.68
C LYS A 272 0.89 16.64 12.21
N ASN A 273 0.20 15.56 11.85
CA ASN A 273 -1.13 15.27 12.39
C ASN A 273 -1.08 14.89 13.88
N ALA A 274 -0.15 14.04 14.27
CA ALA A 274 0.07 13.70 15.67
C ALA A 274 0.44 14.95 16.49
N GLU A 275 1.33 15.80 15.98
CA GLU A 275 1.69 17.10 16.56
C GLU A 275 0.48 18.03 16.68
N LEU A 276 -0.40 18.10 15.66
CA LEU A 276 -1.64 18.87 15.72
C LEU A 276 -2.59 18.39 16.81
N GLU A 277 -2.76 17.08 16.97
CA GLU A 277 -3.62 16.53 18.03
C GLU A 277 -2.99 16.71 19.42
N ILE A 278 -1.67 16.55 19.53
CA ILE A 278 -0.91 16.86 20.75
C ILE A 278 -1.11 18.33 21.12
N GLN A 279 -1.01 19.27 20.16
CA GLN A 279 -1.26 20.69 20.40
C GLN A 279 -2.69 20.97 20.88
N ARG A 280 -3.68 20.22 20.40
CA ARG A 280 -5.07 20.34 20.89
C ARG A 280 -5.20 19.85 22.32
N LEU A 281 -4.53 18.76 22.68
CA LEU A 281 -4.49 18.24 24.06
C LEU A 281 -3.74 19.20 25.00
N GLU A 282 -2.64 19.80 24.56
CA GLU A 282 -1.93 20.85 25.28
C GLU A 282 -2.83 22.07 25.52
N LYS A 283 -3.52 22.53 24.48
CA LYS A 283 -4.45 23.64 24.59
C LYS A 283 -5.56 23.33 25.60
N LEU A 284 -6.12 22.12 25.56
CA LEU A 284 -7.11 21.67 26.54
C LEU A 284 -6.53 21.68 27.96
N ALA A 285 -5.32 21.15 28.16
CA ALA A 285 -4.65 21.15 29.46
C ALA A 285 -4.44 22.59 29.99
N ASN A 286 -4.02 23.51 29.12
CA ASN A 286 -3.79 24.92 29.45
C ASN A 286 -5.10 25.68 29.74
N ASP A 287 -6.16 25.43 28.97
CA ASP A 287 -7.49 26.01 29.19
C ASP A 287 -8.10 25.56 30.53
N LEU A 288 -7.87 24.30 30.91
CA LEU A 288 -8.25 23.77 32.22
C LEU A 288 -7.44 24.42 33.36
N SER A 289 -6.16 24.72 33.12
CA SER A 289 -5.31 25.42 34.08
C SER A 289 -5.71 26.89 34.26
N SER A 290 -6.02 27.61 33.16
CA SER A 290 -6.32 29.05 33.19
C SER A 290 -7.68 29.40 33.82
N LYS A 291 -8.70 28.53 33.69
CA LYS A 291 -9.99 28.68 34.40
C LYS A 291 -9.83 28.71 35.93
N ARG A 292 -8.75 28.11 36.45
CA ARG A 292 -8.41 28.12 37.87
C ARG A 292 -7.99 29.52 38.35
N GLY A 293 -7.27 30.27 37.53
CA GLY A 293 -6.76 31.61 37.88
C GLY A 293 -7.82 32.69 38.05
N ARG A 294 -9.01 32.53 37.44
CA ARG A 294 -10.13 33.50 37.53
C ARG A 294 -11.08 33.26 38.70
N ASN A 295 -11.09 32.07 39.30
CA ASN A 295 -11.99 31.74 40.40
C ASN A 295 -11.40 32.09 41.79
N TYR A 296 -10.20 32.67 41.84
CA TYR A 296 -9.51 33.11 43.05
C TYR A 296 -9.20 34.63 43.06
N SER A 297 -9.85 35.40 42.17
CA SER A 297 -9.74 36.86 42.10
C SER A 297 -11.09 37.51 42.37
#